data_AF-A0AAD7KI33-F1
#
_entry.id   AF-A0AAD7KI33-F1
#
_cell.length_a   1.000
_cell.length_b   1.000
_cell.length_c   1.000
_cell.angle_alpha   90.00
_cell.angle_beta   90.00
_cell.angle_gamma   90.00
#
_symmetry.space_group_name_H-M   'P 1'
#
loop_
_entity.id
_entity.type
_entity.pdbx_description
1 polymer ?
#
loop_
_entity_poly.entity_id
_entity_poly.type
_entity_poly.pdbx_seq_one_letter_code
_entity_poly.pdbx_strand_id
1 'polypeptide(L)'
;MLSFQRSFSVNPAVLAPGHPYPSSTCIVHFFEFRGTGPPSPDFGQAGDVYIDLNPRMHALYWRDRDIARGFGVGQWRRWNALLLDKVPLYEFLVPHPWARSAETSDLYLWVDPGGITWTSKDNLCASRVQMIRKNIAPVAPNVVPDVDALVSEILHRMLEREQPIGSVLRGDGPQSNRLSQPHSSRAGPSSQDFGRPSTRRWPGSPHRVQTSPDSFPSHRHRSSPFPNDYGPGGSRPFGPPSSTYTGGPPDNPYNQPTEQERIRAAHAALEGMQRAQAAEMKSKQELKLKSRELATLRKKEKDVIGMSYLYQKREQELVAALAAAERRSSGELEEMRATVHTLQKQAEAAQQQTRSAVEQVRRSEEELAATQREIQNLQSHLAFAGPRKNP
;
A
#
# COMPACT_ATOMS: atom_id res chain seq x y z
N MET A 1 -19.20 26.07 10.27
CA MET A 1 -18.89 24.63 10.23
C MET A 1 -19.34 24.10 8.88
N LEU A 2 -18.48 23.41 8.14
CA LEU A 2 -18.86 22.75 6.89
C LEU A 2 -19.18 21.28 7.19
N SER A 3 -20.11 20.69 6.46
CA SER A 3 -20.49 19.27 6.59
C SER A 3 -20.52 18.59 5.23
N PHE A 4 -19.91 17.41 5.14
CA PHE A 4 -19.87 16.58 3.95
C PHE A 4 -20.48 15.23 4.28
N GLN A 5 -21.46 14.79 3.51
CA GLN A 5 -21.99 13.44 3.65
C GLN A 5 -21.05 12.47 2.92
N ARG A 6 -20.57 11.47 3.65
CA ARG A 6 -19.73 10.39 3.12
C ARG A 6 -20.49 9.06 3.23
N SER A 7 -20.04 8.07 2.47
CA SER A 7 -20.61 6.73 2.52
C SER A 7 -19.57 5.67 2.22
N PHE A 8 -19.71 4.51 2.84
CA PHE A 8 -18.86 3.35 2.58
C PHE A 8 -19.69 2.07 2.44
N SER A 9 -19.16 1.10 1.71
CA SER A 9 -19.79 -0.21 1.55
C SER A 9 -19.25 -1.18 2.59
N VAL A 10 -20.14 -1.97 3.19
CA VAL A 10 -19.83 -2.89 4.29
C VAL A 10 -20.71 -4.14 4.22
N ASN A 11 -20.17 -5.26 4.66
CA ASN A 11 -20.95 -6.46 4.88
C ASN A 11 -21.84 -6.29 6.14
N PRO A 12 -23.18 -6.43 6.07
CA PRO A 12 -24.05 -6.26 7.23
C PRO A 12 -23.66 -7.14 8.44
N ALA A 13 -23.00 -8.28 8.20
CA ALA A 13 -22.55 -9.19 9.25
C ALA A 13 -21.51 -8.61 10.22
N VAL A 14 -20.80 -7.54 9.85
CA VAL A 14 -19.80 -6.90 10.73
C VAL A 14 -20.42 -5.89 11.71
N LEU A 15 -21.67 -5.51 11.50
CA LEU A 15 -22.40 -4.58 12.35
C LEU A 15 -23.05 -5.30 13.54
N ALA A 16 -23.09 -4.62 14.68
CA ALA A 16 -23.74 -5.10 15.89
C ALA A 16 -25.27 -5.15 15.71
N PRO A 17 -25.97 -6.10 16.35
CA PRO A 17 -27.43 -6.09 16.40
C PRO A 17 -27.97 -4.74 16.89
N GLY A 18 -29.02 -4.23 16.23
CA GLY A 18 -29.64 -2.94 16.58
C GLY A 18 -28.94 -1.70 15.99
N HIS A 19 -28.03 -1.86 15.02
CA HIS A 19 -27.47 -0.73 14.29
C HIS A 19 -28.57 0.07 13.55
N PRO A 20 -28.42 1.41 13.40
CA PRO A 20 -29.45 2.24 12.75
C PRO A 20 -29.50 2.08 11.22
N TYR A 21 -28.52 1.38 10.63
CA TYR A 21 -28.42 1.24 9.18
C TYR A 21 -29.41 0.19 8.63
N PRO A 22 -29.98 0.41 7.44
CA PRO A 22 -30.85 -0.59 6.82
C PRO A 22 -30.05 -1.81 6.35
N SER A 23 -30.53 -3.01 6.69
CA SER A 23 -29.86 -4.28 6.40
C SER A 23 -29.74 -4.59 4.90
N SER A 24 -30.52 -3.91 4.06
CA SER A 24 -30.66 -4.17 2.63
C SER A 24 -29.62 -3.47 1.76
N THR A 25 -28.98 -2.39 2.23
CA THR A 25 -28.23 -1.49 1.34
C THR A 25 -26.72 -1.67 1.38
N CYS A 26 -26.15 -2.39 2.36
CA CYS A 26 -24.69 -2.51 2.56
C CYS A 26 -23.93 -1.17 2.57
N ILE A 27 -24.61 -0.02 2.54
CA ILE A 27 -24.01 1.30 2.42
C ILE A 27 -24.33 2.05 3.71
N VAL A 28 -23.29 2.42 4.42
CA VAL A 28 -23.36 3.17 5.66
C VAL A 28 -22.99 4.62 5.37
N HIS A 29 -23.84 5.55 5.82
CA HIS A 29 -23.59 6.98 5.71
C HIS A 29 -23.03 7.51 7.03
N PHE A 30 -22.11 8.46 6.92
CA PHE A 30 -21.61 9.26 8.05
C PHE A 30 -21.36 10.70 7.58
N PHE A 31 -21.38 11.64 8.52
CA PHE A 31 -21.03 13.02 8.25
C PHE A 31 -19.58 13.31 8.65
N GLU A 32 -18.91 14.04 7.78
CA GLU A 32 -17.62 14.64 8.03
C GLU A 32 -17.83 16.14 8.26
N PHE A 33 -17.49 16.60 9.46
CA PHE A 33 -17.58 18.01 9.84
C PHE A 33 -16.21 18.66 9.80
N ARG A 34 -16.16 19.95 9.43
CA ARG A 34 -14.93 20.76 9.48
C ARG A 34 -15.15 22.07 10.23
N GLY A 35 -14.25 22.37 11.15
CA GLY A 35 -14.26 23.60 11.95
C GLY A 35 -12.89 23.90 12.55
N THR A 36 -12.79 24.93 13.38
CA THR A 36 -11.55 25.30 14.08
C THR A 36 -11.74 25.12 15.57
N GLY A 37 -10.86 24.35 16.20
CA GLY A 37 -10.95 23.92 17.59
C GLY A 37 -11.70 22.58 17.76
N PRO A 38 -11.66 22.00 18.97
CA PRO A 38 -12.34 20.75 19.29
C PRO A 38 -13.86 20.84 19.07
N PRO A 39 -14.52 19.74 18.66
CA PRO A 39 -15.97 19.74 18.45
C PRO A 39 -16.72 19.86 19.79
N SER A 40 -17.80 20.64 19.79
CA SER A 40 -18.78 20.67 20.88
C SER A 40 -19.34 19.26 21.19
N PRO A 41 -19.56 18.92 22.47
CA PRO A 41 -20.10 17.63 22.87
C PRO A 41 -21.55 17.41 22.45
N ASP A 42 -22.29 18.43 22.01
CA ASP A 42 -23.75 18.35 21.82
C ASP A 42 -24.20 18.05 20.38
N PHE A 43 -23.28 17.80 19.45
CA PHE A 43 -23.62 17.51 18.05
C PHE A 43 -22.92 16.26 17.48
N GLY A 44 -23.47 15.78 16.36
CA GLY A 44 -23.00 14.59 15.64
C GLY A 44 -23.71 13.30 16.08
N GLN A 45 -23.68 12.31 15.23
CA GLN A 45 -24.15 10.94 15.49
C GLN A 45 -22.96 10.00 15.69
N ALA A 46 -23.18 8.87 16.36
CA ALA A 46 -22.14 7.86 16.53
C ALA A 46 -21.66 7.36 15.16
N GLY A 47 -20.35 7.48 14.90
CA GLY A 47 -19.71 7.14 13.62
C GLY A 47 -19.36 8.35 12.75
N ASP A 48 -19.88 9.54 13.08
CA ASP A 48 -19.47 10.78 12.43
C ASP A 48 -18.04 11.15 12.79
N VAL A 49 -17.42 11.95 11.92
CA VAL A 49 -16.03 12.42 12.07
C VAL A 49 -15.97 13.95 12.03
N TYR A 50 -15.01 14.52 12.73
CA TYR A 50 -14.77 15.96 12.76
C TYR A 50 -13.29 16.24 12.52
N ILE A 51 -13.00 17.17 11.62
CA ILE A 51 -11.66 17.66 11.34
C ILE A 51 -11.51 19.05 11.96
N ASP A 52 -10.58 19.17 12.90
CA ASP A 52 -10.10 20.45 13.40
C ASP A 52 -9.08 21.01 12.42
N LEU A 53 -9.42 22.16 11.82
CA LEU A 53 -8.64 22.93 10.87
C LEU A 53 -7.74 23.97 11.55
N ASN A 54 -7.29 23.72 12.77
CA ASN A 54 -6.32 24.58 13.44
C ASN A 54 -5.03 24.66 12.60
N PRO A 55 -4.59 25.86 12.16
CA PRO A 55 -3.44 26.01 11.27
C PRO A 55 -2.12 25.45 11.81
N ARG A 56 -2.02 25.28 13.14
CA ARG A 56 -0.81 24.76 13.79
C ARG A 56 -0.76 23.24 13.81
N MET A 57 -1.91 22.59 13.89
CA MET A 57 -2.02 21.14 14.08
C MET A 57 -3.43 20.70 13.74
N HIS A 58 -3.61 20.09 12.56
CA HIS A 58 -4.87 19.48 12.23
C HIS A 58 -5.10 18.27 13.13
N ALA A 59 -6.35 18.04 13.53
CA ALA A 59 -6.71 16.87 14.34
C ALA A 59 -7.99 16.23 13.81
N LEU A 60 -8.03 14.90 13.85
CA LEU A 60 -9.21 14.12 13.51
C LEU A 60 -9.89 13.64 14.79
N TYR A 61 -11.20 13.76 14.85
CA TYR A 61 -12.03 13.24 15.92
C TYR A 61 -13.09 12.32 15.33
N TRP A 62 -13.52 11.33 16.09
CA TRP A 62 -14.70 10.53 15.77
C TRP A 62 -15.67 10.52 16.94
N ARG A 63 -16.95 10.37 16.62
CA ARG A 63 -18.02 10.35 17.61
C ARG A 63 -18.26 8.93 18.07
N ASP A 64 -18.00 8.67 19.34
CA ASP A 64 -18.18 7.35 19.94
C ASP A 64 -19.66 7.03 20.20
N ARG A 65 -19.96 5.76 20.49
CA ARG A 65 -21.28 5.32 20.96
C ARG A 65 -21.26 5.23 22.48
N ASP A 66 -22.31 5.76 23.12
CA ASP A 66 -22.52 5.57 24.55
C ASP A 66 -23.16 4.19 24.81
N ILE A 67 -22.31 3.22 25.15
CA ILE A 67 -22.73 1.84 25.44
C ILE A 67 -23.61 1.81 26.70
N ALA A 68 -23.33 2.66 27.71
CA ALA A 68 -24.07 2.65 28.97
C ALA A 68 -25.53 3.08 28.78
N ARG A 69 -25.80 3.93 27.79
CA ARG A 69 -27.15 4.37 27.42
C ARG A 69 -27.77 3.56 26.28
N GLY A 70 -27.15 2.44 25.87
CA GLY A 70 -27.63 1.52 24.84
C GLY A 70 -27.49 2.06 23.41
N PHE A 71 -28.16 3.17 23.09
CA PHE A 71 -28.15 3.79 21.76
C PHE A 71 -27.79 5.29 21.81
N GLY A 72 -27.18 5.73 22.92
CA GLY A 72 -26.79 7.12 23.11
C GLY A 72 -25.60 7.52 22.26
N VAL A 73 -25.51 8.82 21.98
CA VAL A 73 -24.34 9.42 21.36
C VAL A 73 -23.26 9.61 22.43
N GLY A 74 -22.09 9.00 22.23
CA GLY A 74 -20.95 9.10 23.14
C GLY A 74 -20.14 10.38 22.94
N GLN A 75 -19.01 10.50 23.63
CA GLN A 75 -18.11 11.65 23.50
C GLN A 75 -17.35 11.67 22.17
N TRP A 76 -16.93 12.86 21.74
CA TRP A 76 -15.91 12.97 20.70
C TRP A 76 -14.56 12.48 21.24
N ARG A 77 -13.89 11.62 20.49
CA ARG A 77 -12.54 11.13 20.82
C ARG A 77 -11.56 11.56 19.73
N ARG A 78 -10.35 11.93 20.15
CA ARG A 78 -9.27 12.36 19.25
C ARG A 78 -8.53 11.16 18.69
N TRP A 79 -8.29 11.16 17.38
CA TRP A 79 -7.63 10.10 16.61
C TRP A 79 -6.14 10.09 16.84
N ASN A 80 -5.75 9.32 17.86
CA ASN A 80 -4.38 9.13 18.30
C ASN A 80 -3.85 7.73 17.93
N ALA A 81 -4.55 7.03 17.04
CA ALA A 81 -4.35 5.61 16.80
C ALA A 81 -3.82 5.40 15.38
N LEU A 82 -2.49 5.50 15.22
CA LEU A 82 -1.79 5.34 13.94
C LEU A 82 -0.50 4.51 14.11
N LEU A 83 -0.56 3.50 14.98
CA LEU A 83 0.56 2.59 15.22
C LEU A 83 0.44 1.38 14.30
N LEU A 84 1.09 1.48 13.15
CA LEU A 84 0.96 0.56 12.04
C LEU A 84 1.73 -0.76 12.27
N ASP A 85 2.76 -0.78 13.10
CA ASP A 85 3.69 -1.90 13.28
C ASP A 85 3.34 -2.83 14.46
N LYS A 86 2.39 -2.47 15.31
CA LYS A 86 2.02 -3.26 16.48
C LYS A 86 0.99 -4.35 16.14
N VAL A 87 1.21 -5.53 16.69
CA VAL A 87 0.30 -6.68 16.60
C VAL A 87 -0.12 -7.03 18.04
N PRO A 88 -1.43 -7.20 18.30
CA PRO A 88 -2.52 -7.23 17.33
C PRO A 88 -3.03 -5.82 16.93
N LEU A 89 -3.29 -5.63 15.62
CA LEU A 89 -3.70 -4.32 15.05
C LEU A 89 -4.99 -3.75 15.67
N TYR A 90 -5.92 -4.60 16.11
CA TYR A 90 -7.21 -4.15 16.63
C TYR A 90 -7.09 -3.32 17.93
N GLU A 91 -5.98 -3.43 18.66
CA GLU A 91 -5.72 -2.62 19.86
C GLU A 91 -5.38 -1.16 19.51
N PHE A 92 -4.92 -0.93 18.28
CA PHE A 92 -4.40 0.35 17.81
C PHE A 92 -5.23 0.98 16.70
N LEU A 93 -6.35 0.35 16.34
CA LEU A 93 -7.29 0.87 15.35
C LEU A 93 -8.58 1.27 16.04
N VAL A 94 -9.25 2.28 15.49
CA VAL A 94 -10.54 2.74 15.98
C VAL A 94 -11.64 1.94 15.30
N PRO A 95 -12.34 1.02 16.00
CA PRO A 95 -13.46 0.30 15.42
C PRO A 95 -14.65 1.25 15.22
N HIS A 96 -15.49 0.94 14.25
CA HIS A 96 -16.76 1.66 14.08
C HIS A 96 -17.63 1.54 15.33
N PRO A 97 -18.37 2.58 15.77
CA PRO A 97 -19.16 2.52 17.01
C PRO A 97 -20.29 1.48 17.00
N TRP A 98 -20.67 1.04 15.80
CA TRP A 98 -21.64 -0.05 15.57
C TRP A 98 -20.96 -1.37 15.17
N ALA A 99 -19.65 -1.49 15.32
CA ALA A 99 -18.93 -2.75 15.17
C ALA A 99 -19.36 -3.75 16.27
N ARG A 100 -19.44 -5.04 15.93
CA ARG A 100 -19.85 -6.09 16.89
C ARG A 100 -18.90 -6.27 18.07
N SER A 101 -17.59 -6.18 17.82
CA SER A 101 -16.51 -6.21 18.81
C SER A 101 -15.26 -5.65 18.15
N ALA A 102 -14.38 -4.97 18.89
CA ALA A 102 -13.10 -4.52 18.34
C ALA A 102 -12.24 -5.69 17.84
N GLU A 103 -12.28 -6.84 18.51
CA GLU A 103 -11.49 -8.02 18.17
C GLU A 103 -12.01 -8.76 16.93
N THR A 104 -13.34 -8.81 16.77
CA THR A 104 -14.00 -9.59 15.71
C THR A 104 -14.52 -8.72 14.56
N SER A 105 -14.43 -7.39 14.67
CA SER A 105 -14.90 -6.49 13.63
C SER A 105 -13.84 -6.31 12.57
N ASP A 106 -14.30 -6.30 11.33
CA ASP A 106 -13.54 -5.85 10.16
C ASP A 106 -14.02 -4.48 9.72
N LEU A 107 -14.22 -3.54 10.64
CA LEU A 107 -14.61 -2.18 10.27
C LEU A 107 -13.95 -1.13 11.17
N TYR A 108 -13.01 -0.39 10.58
CA TYR A 108 -12.15 0.56 11.29
C TYR A 108 -12.10 1.90 10.58
N LEU A 109 -11.90 2.98 11.34
CA LEU A 109 -11.69 4.32 10.80
C LEU A 109 -10.35 4.37 10.10
N TRP A 110 -10.35 4.91 8.88
CA TRP A 110 -9.14 5.11 8.09
C TRP A 110 -9.14 6.48 7.46
N VAL A 111 -7.97 7.11 7.44
CA VAL A 111 -7.73 8.34 6.70
C VAL A 111 -6.42 8.22 5.95
N ASP A 112 -6.45 8.66 4.70
CA ASP A 112 -5.29 8.84 3.86
C ASP A 112 -5.45 10.11 3.02
N PRO A 113 -4.45 10.52 2.23
CA PRO A 113 -4.58 11.70 1.38
C PRO A 113 -5.64 11.59 0.27
N GLY A 114 -6.32 10.46 0.12
CA GLY A 114 -7.48 10.29 -0.77
C GLY A 114 -8.81 10.59 -0.08
N GLY A 115 -8.88 10.55 1.25
CA GLY A 115 -10.07 10.88 2.02
C GLY A 115 -10.17 10.15 3.36
N ILE A 116 -11.31 10.33 4.02
CA ILE A 116 -11.69 9.62 5.25
C ILE A 116 -12.75 8.57 4.90
N THR A 117 -12.60 7.36 5.44
CA THR A 117 -13.55 6.27 5.24
C THR A 117 -13.55 5.31 6.43
N TRP A 118 -14.56 4.44 6.48
CA TRP A 118 -14.55 3.25 7.33
C TRP A 118 -14.32 2.04 6.44
N THR A 119 -13.37 1.19 6.80
CA THR A 119 -12.90 0.11 5.92
C THR A 119 -12.53 -1.15 6.67
N SER A 120 -12.44 -2.26 5.93
CA SER A 120 -12.06 -3.56 6.49
C SER A 120 -10.58 -3.70 6.76
N LYS A 121 -10.26 -4.65 7.65
CA LYS A 121 -8.89 -5.00 8.02
C LYS A 121 -8.03 -5.36 6.80
N ASP A 122 -8.58 -6.12 5.85
CA ASP A 122 -7.87 -6.50 4.62
C ASP A 122 -7.54 -5.27 3.77
N ASN A 123 -8.49 -4.35 3.64
CA ASN A 123 -8.30 -3.11 2.91
C ASN A 123 -7.33 -2.16 3.63
N LEU A 124 -7.33 -2.11 4.97
CA LEU A 124 -6.35 -1.34 5.74
C LEU A 124 -4.93 -1.78 5.43
N CYS A 125 -4.69 -3.10 5.43
CA CYS A 125 -3.38 -3.65 5.08
C CYS A 125 -2.95 -3.22 3.67
N ALA A 126 -3.85 -3.26 2.69
CA ALA A 126 -3.57 -2.82 1.32
C ALA A 126 -3.32 -1.30 1.23
N SER A 127 -4.19 -0.47 1.82
CA SER A 127 -4.07 0.99 1.85
C SER A 127 -2.80 1.45 2.56
N ARG A 128 -2.42 0.78 3.65
CA ARG A 128 -1.16 1.00 4.35
C ARG A 128 0.05 0.78 3.45
N VAL A 129 0.11 -0.35 2.74
CA VAL A 129 1.21 -0.64 1.80
C VAL A 129 1.31 0.47 0.75
N GLN A 130 0.17 1.01 0.30
CA GLN A 130 0.17 2.14 -0.62
C GLN A 130 0.68 3.45 0.00
N MET A 131 0.32 3.78 1.23
CA MET A 131 0.83 4.97 1.92
C MET A 131 2.36 4.93 2.08
N ILE A 132 2.89 3.79 2.54
CA ILE A 132 4.33 3.55 2.68
C ILE A 132 5.04 3.70 1.33
N ARG A 133 4.51 3.07 0.27
CA ARG A 133 5.07 3.18 -1.10
C ARG A 133 5.07 4.61 -1.65
N LYS A 134 4.10 5.42 -1.25
CA LYS A 134 3.99 6.84 -1.64
C LYS A 134 4.82 7.77 -0.75
N ASN A 135 5.61 7.23 0.18
CA ASN A 135 6.39 7.97 1.16
C ASN A 135 5.53 9.00 1.92
N ILE A 136 4.27 8.65 2.17
CA ILE A 136 3.39 9.41 3.04
C ILE A 136 3.68 8.87 4.43
N ALA A 137 4.06 9.75 5.36
CA ALA A 137 4.30 9.35 6.75
C ALA A 137 5.42 8.27 6.93
N PRO A 138 6.66 8.49 6.44
CA PRO A 138 7.73 7.52 6.65
C PRO A 138 8.06 7.42 8.14
N VAL A 139 7.66 6.30 8.74
CA VAL A 139 8.08 5.95 10.11
C VAL A 139 9.35 5.13 9.98
N ALA A 140 10.46 5.65 10.51
CA ALA A 140 11.70 4.90 10.59
C ALA A 140 11.49 3.65 11.49
N PRO A 141 12.07 2.50 11.13
CA PRO A 141 11.96 1.31 11.96
C PRO A 141 12.48 1.60 13.38
N ASN A 142 11.72 1.16 14.40
CA ASN A 142 12.02 1.34 15.83
C ASN A 142 11.91 2.77 16.39
N VAL A 143 11.38 3.73 15.63
CA VAL A 143 11.05 5.07 16.16
C VAL A 143 9.57 5.13 16.48
N VAL A 144 9.21 5.55 17.70
CA VAL A 144 7.82 5.84 18.05
C VAL A 144 7.41 7.08 17.26
N PRO A 145 6.46 6.97 16.31
CA PRO A 145 6.08 8.11 15.50
C PRO A 145 5.34 9.15 16.36
N ASP A 146 5.57 10.43 16.09
CA ASP A 146 4.70 11.50 16.56
C ASP A 146 3.37 11.37 15.80
N VAL A 147 2.41 10.68 16.42
CA VAL A 147 1.11 10.36 15.82
C VAL A 147 0.34 11.64 15.50
N ASP A 148 0.41 12.65 16.35
CA ASP A 148 -0.32 13.91 16.15
C ASP A 148 0.21 14.67 14.93
N ALA A 149 1.54 14.77 14.79
CA ALA A 149 2.16 15.36 13.61
C ALA A 149 1.81 14.56 12.34
N LEU A 150 1.77 13.24 12.44
CA LEU A 150 1.46 12.35 11.31
C LEU A 150 0.03 12.51 10.81
N VAL A 151 -0.93 12.51 11.74
CA VAL A 151 -2.33 12.77 11.45
C VAL A 151 -2.49 14.14 10.82
N SER A 152 -1.83 15.16 11.38
CA SER A 152 -1.88 16.51 10.85
C SER A 152 -1.37 16.60 9.41
N GLU A 153 -0.26 15.93 9.10
CA GLU A 153 0.30 15.87 7.74
C GLU A 153 -0.63 15.15 6.75
N ILE A 154 -1.24 14.04 7.16
CA ILE A 154 -2.20 13.30 6.31
C ILE A 154 -3.41 14.18 6.00
N LEU A 155 -3.98 14.82 7.02
CA LEU A 155 -5.13 15.71 6.87
C LEU A 155 -4.78 16.92 6.01
N HIS A 156 -3.60 17.51 6.18
CA HIS A 156 -3.13 18.62 5.36
C HIS A 156 -3.10 18.24 3.87
N ARG A 157 -2.46 17.13 3.51
CA ARG A 157 -2.42 16.63 2.12
C ARG A 157 -3.78 16.27 1.55
N MET A 158 -4.67 15.73 2.40
CA MET A 158 -6.04 15.44 2.00
C MET A 158 -6.78 16.73 1.63
N LEU A 159 -6.69 17.76 2.48
CA LEU A 159 -7.32 19.06 2.26
C LEU A 159 -6.75 19.78 1.04
N GLU A 160 -5.43 19.73 0.82
CA GLU A 160 -4.79 20.29 -0.38
C GLU A 160 -5.33 19.68 -1.68
N ARG A 161 -5.56 18.37 -1.70
CA ARG A 161 -6.07 17.65 -2.88
C ARG A 161 -7.53 17.90 -3.18
N GLU A 162 -8.32 18.16 -2.14
CA GLU A 162 -9.73 18.48 -2.29
C GLU A 162 -9.96 19.93 -2.71
N GLN A 163 -8.96 20.81 -2.60
CA GLN A 163 -9.06 22.13 -3.20
C GLN A 163 -9.22 21.96 -4.72
N PRO A 164 -10.36 22.39 -5.30
CA PRO A 164 -10.56 22.25 -6.72
C PRO A 164 -9.48 23.07 -7.42
N ILE A 165 -8.74 22.42 -8.33
CA ILE A 165 -7.72 23.01 -9.22
C ILE A 165 -8.27 24.22 -10.03
N GLY A 166 -9.57 24.49 -9.96
CA GLY A 166 -10.29 25.53 -10.69
C GLY A 166 -10.26 26.96 -10.14
N SER A 167 -9.56 27.29 -9.05
CA SER A 167 -9.47 28.71 -8.62
C SER A 167 -8.45 29.55 -9.41
N VAL A 168 -7.75 28.98 -10.39
CA VAL A 168 -6.73 29.69 -11.22
C VAL A 168 -7.33 30.33 -12.48
N LEU A 169 -8.62 30.12 -12.80
CA LEU A 169 -9.27 30.75 -13.95
C LEU A 169 -10.36 31.76 -13.54
N ARG A 170 -10.01 32.68 -12.63
CA ARG A 170 -10.62 34.01 -12.62
C ARG A 170 -9.53 35.06 -12.69
N GLY A 171 -8.83 35.03 -13.83
CA GLY A 171 -8.12 36.19 -14.34
C GLY A 171 -9.14 37.25 -14.73
N ASP A 172 -9.60 38.00 -13.74
CA ASP A 172 -10.04 39.39 -13.94
C ASP A 172 -8.82 40.26 -13.64
N GLY A 173 -8.09 40.61 -14.69
CA GLY A 173 -7.29 41.83 -14.72
C GLY A 173 -7.47 42.47 -16.10
N PRO A 174 -7.11 43.75 -16.33
CA PRO A 174 -6.66 44.79 -15.40
C PRO A 174 -7.38 46.14 -15.62
N GLN A 175 -7.29 47.10 -14.69
CA GLN A 175 -7.43 48.52 -15.05
C GLN A 175 -6.31 49.39 -14.47
N SER A 176 -5.74 50.17 -15.39
CA SER A 176 -4.93 51.38 -15.22
C SER A 176 -3.47 51.21 -14.79
N ASN A 177 -2.56 51.21 -15.77
CA ASN A 177 -1.89 52.46 -16.12
C ASN A 177 -1.16 52.41 -17.47
N ARG A 178 -1.40 53.46 -18.25
CA ARG A 178 -0.71 53.86 -19.48
C ARG A 178 0.79 54.02 -19.25
N LEU A 179 1.62 53.68 -20.24
CA LEU A 179 2.36 54.67 -21.05
C LEU A 179 3.04 54.01 -22.27
N SER A 180 2.62 54.49 -23.46
CA SER A 180 3.43 54.82 -24.64
C SER A 180 4.26 53.76 -25.40
N GLN A 181 4.09 53.83 -26.74
CA GLN A 181 5.05 53.61 -27.83
C GLN A 181 4.95 52.33 -28.72
N PRO A 182 5.36 52.41 -30.02
CA PRO A 182 4.39 52.39 -31.11
C PRO A 182 4.53 51.25 -32.13
N HIS A 183 3.51 51.20 -32.99
CA HIS A 183 3.29 50.47 -34.24
C HIS A 183 4.49 49.84 -34.98
N SER A 184 4.32 48.57 -35.34
CA SER A 184 4.70 48.09 -36.68
C SER A 184 3.78 46.98 -37.16
N SER A 185 3.09 47.32 -38.24
CA SER A 185 2.18 46.49 -39.03
C SER A 185 2.98 45.51 -39.88
N ARG A 186 2.61 44.23 -39.92
CA ARG A 186 2.86 43.40 -41.11
C ARG A 186 1.76 42.36 -41.30
N ALA A 187 1.33 42.29 -42.56
CA ALA A 187 0.15 41.64 -43.10
C ALA A 187 0.08 40.11 -42.91
N GLY A 188 -1.14 39.57 -43.05
CA GLY A 188 -1.45 38.13 -43.13
C GLY A 188 -0.91 37.45 -44.40
N PRO A 189 -1.46 36.31 -44.90
CA PRO A 189 -2.85 35.85 -44.73
C PRO A 189 -3.06 34.31 -44.56
N SER A 190 -4.36 33.97 -44.53
CA SER A 190 -5.02 32.79 -45.12
C SER A 190 -4.97 31.41 -44.47
N SER A 191 -6.18 30.96 -44.10
CA SER A 191 -6.78 29.64 -44.24
C SER A 191 -5.94 28.51 -44.83
N GLN A 192 -5.96 27.36 -44.13
CA GLN A 192 -6.20 26.09 -44.78
C GLN A 192 -6.88 25.09 -43.83
N ASP A 193 -7.96 24.52 -44.37
CA ASP A 193 -8.62 23.27 -44.02
C ASP A 193 -7.67 22.07 -43.92
N PHE A 194 -8.25 20.89 -43.66
CA PHE A 194 -7.67 19.55 -43.48
C PHE A 194 -7.43 19.22 -42.00
N GLY A 195 -7.96 18.15 -41.41
CA GLY A 195 -8.57 16.94 -41.95
C GLY A 195 -8.31 15.83 -40.92
N ARG A 196 -9.32 14.98 -40.69
CA ARG A 196 -9.24 13.76 -39.88
C ARG A 196 -7.98 12.92 -40.18
N PRO A 197 -7.43 12.23 -39.16
CA PRO A 197 -6.90 10.88 -39.32
C PRO A 197 -7.80 9.91 -38.53
N SER A 198 -8.55 9.02 -39.17
CA SER A 198 -8.13 7.82 -39.91
C SER A 198 -7.36 6.82 -39.03
N THR A 199 -8.01 5.67 -38.90
CA THR A 199 -7.68 4.43 -38.22
C THR A 199 -6.22 3.97 -38.42
N ARG A 200 -5.47 3.81 -37.32
CA ARG A 200 -4.19 3.09 -37.34
C ARG A 200 -4.44 1.58 -37.25
N ARG A 201 -4.12 0.93 -38.38
CA ARG A 201 -3.81 -0.50 -38.50
C ARG A 201 -2.66 -0.88 -37.57
N TRP A 202 -2.78 -2.05 -36.95
CA TRP A 202 -1.70 -2.77 -36.30
C TRP A 202 -0.79 -3.42 -37.36
N PRO A 203 0.55 -3.26 -37.28
CA PRO A 203 1.46 -4.04 -38.10
C PRO A 203 1.87 -5.34 -37.37
N GLY A 204 1.62 -6.45 -38.07
CA GLY A 204 2.46 -7.64 -38.22
C GLY A 204 3.32 -8.15 -37.06
N SER A 205 2.97 -9.34 -36.59
CA SER A 205 3.86 -10.27 -35.90
C SER A 205 5.15 -10.54 -36.70
N PRO A 206 6.34 -10.53 -36.09
CA PRO A 206 7.51 -11.15 -36.67
C PRO A 206 7.69 -12.60 -36.19
N HIS A 207 8.35 -13.34 -37.06
CA HIS A 207 8.50 -14.77 -37.09
C HIS A 207 9.18 -15.40 -35.85
N ARG A 208 8.65 -16.59 -35.54
CA ARG A 208 9.22 -17.64 -34.70
C ARG A 208 10.53 -18.14 -35.32
N VAL A 209 11.67 -17.80 -34.71
CA VAL A 209 12.95 -18.47 -34.98
C VAL A 209 13.15 -19.53 -33.90
N GLN A 210 13.13 -20.79 -34.32
CA GLN A 210 13.58 -21.93 -33.53
C GLN A 210 15.10 -21.88 -33.41
N THR A 211 15.61 -21.81 -32.18
CA THR A 211 16.95 -22.27 -31.85
C THR A 211 16.90 -23.10 -30.56
N SER A 212 17.30 -24.36 -30.70
CA SER A 212 17.85 -25.26 -29.69
C SER A 212 19.11 -25.84 -30.37
N PRO A 213 20.19 -26.20 -29.66
CA PRO A 213 20.10 -27.05 -28.46
C PRO A 213 21.18 -26.82 -27.37
N ASP A 214 21.12 -27.69 -26.37
CA ASP A 214 22.20 -28.16 -25.49
C ASP A 214 22.73 -27.24 -24.39
N SER A 215 22.27 -27.51 -23.16
CA SER A 215 23.16 -27.89 -22.03
C SER A 215 22.34 -28.12 -20.75
N PHE A 216 22.10 -29.38 -20.41
CA PHE A 216 21.66 -29.81 -19.07
C PHE A 216 22.88 -30.01 -18.17
N PRO A 217 22.93 -29.42 -16.96
CA PRO A 217 23.73 -29.95 -15.88
C PRO A 217 22.88 -30.87 -15.00
N SER A 218 23.33 -32.11 -14.91
CA SER A 218 22.86 -33.14 -14.00
C SER A 218 23.15 -32.80 -12.53
N HIS A 219 22.29 -33.34 -11.67
CA HIS A 219 22.42 -33.51 -10.21
C HIS A 219 22.25 -32.30 -9.29
N ARG A 220 21.16 -32.32 -8.52
CA ARG A 220 21.23 -32.50 -7.06
C ARG A 220 19.92 -33.08 -6.53
N HIS A 221 20.01 -34.29 -5.98
CA HIS A 221 19.00 -34.87 -5.10
C HIS A 221 18.82 -33.92 -3.91
N ARG A 222 17.63 -33.31 -3.80
CA ARG A 222 17.21 -32.63 -2.59
C ARG A 222 16.33 -33.60 -1.82
N SER A 223 16.96 -34.22 -0.82
CA SER A 223 16.32 -35.01 0.22
C SER A 223 15.21 -34.18 0.87
N SER A 224 14.00 -34.70 0.86
CA SER A 224 12.85 -34.15 1.58
C SER A 224 13.05 -34.36 3.08
N PRO A 225 12.96 -33.31 3.93
CA PRO A 225 12.91 -33.49 5.37
C PRO A 225 11.44 -33.38 5.81
N PHE A 226 10.72 -34.49 5.77
CA PHE A 226 9.50 -34.63 6.56
C PHE A 226 9.62 -35.86 7.45
N PRO A 227 9.61 -35.68 8.78
CA PRO A 227 9.53 -36.78 9.72
C PRO A 227 8.08 -37.31 9.70
N ASN A 228 7.90 -38.52 9.18
CA ASN A 228 6.72 -39.32 9.44
C ASN A 228 6.91 -39.96 10.82
N ASP A 229 6.31 -39.38 11.84
CA ASP A 229 6.05 -40.09 13.10
C ASP A 229 4.73 -39.60 13.71
N TYR A 230 4.02 -40.60 14.27
CA TYR A 230 2.74 -40.59 14.98
C TYR A 230 1.45 -40.81 14.15
N GLY A 231 0.97 -42.07 14.20
CA GLY A 231 -0.40 -42.51 13.88
C GLY A 231 -1.43 -42.06 14.95
N PRO A 232 -2.56 -42.76 15.20
CA PRO A 232 -2.88 -44.16 14.89
C PRO A 232 -4.27 -44.37 14.24
N GLY A 233 -4.59 -45.62 13.87
CA GLY A 233 -6.00 -46.04 13.69
C GLY A 233 -6.45 -46.40 12.27
N GLY A 234 -5.62 -47.08 11.49
CA GLY A 234 -6.04 -47.71 10.25
C GLY A 234 -6.42 -49.17 10.48
N SER A 235 -7.71 -49.41 10.73
CA SER A 235 -8.33 -50.73 10.84
C SER A 235 -7.90 -51.64 9.69
N ARG A 236 -7.22 -52.74 10.02
CA ARG A 236 -6.90 -53.82 9.09
C ARG A 236 -8.20 -54.34 8.46
N PRO A 237 -8.24 -54.64 7.15
CA PRO A 237 -9.34 -55.42 6.59
C PRO A 237 -9.25 -56.82 7.22
N PHE A 238 -10.31 -57.20 7.93
CA PHE A 238 -10.50 -58.56 8.38
C PHE A 238 -10.32 -59.50 7.19
N GLY A 239 -9.32 -60.38 7.28
CA GLY A 239 -9.26 -61.55 6.42
C GLY A 239 -10.54 -62.38 6.59
N PRO A 240 -10.90 -63.19 5.58
CA PRO A 240 -12.01 -64.13 5.73
C PRO A 240 -11.74 -64.99 6.98
N PRO A 241 -12.71 -65.16 7.88
CA PRO A 241 -12.48 -65.92 9.10
C PRO A 241 -12.07 -67.34 8.71
N SER A 242 -10.95 -67.79 9.26
CA SER A 242 -10.58 -69.20 9.24
C SER A 242 -11.76 -70.02 9.76
N SER A 243 -12.27 -70.86 8.88
CA SER A 243 -13.25 -71.90 9.14
C SER A 243 -12.85 -72.66 10.40
N THR A 244 -13.52 -72.34 11.51
CA THR A 244 -13.51 -73.21 12.69
C THR A 244 -14.50 -74.31 12.35
N TYR A 245 -13.97 -75.44 11.86
CA TYR A 245 -14.73 -76.64 11.55
C TYR A 245 -15.21 -77.26 12.88
N THR A 246 -16.29 -76.72 13.45
CA THR A 246 -17.08 -77.42 14.45
C THR A 246 -17.88 -78.48 13.71
N GLY A 247 -17.43 -79.74 13.81
CA GLY A 247 -18.13 -80.89 13.25
C GLY A 247 -19.59 -80.91 13.70
N GLY A 248 -20.48 -80.54 12.79
CA GLY A 248 -21.91 -80.73 12.93
C GLY A 248 -22.26 -82.22 12.80
N PRO A 249 -23.28 -82.69 13.52
CA PRO A 249 -23.74 -84.08 13.48
C PRO A 249 -24.21 -84.47 12.07
N PRO A 250 -24.18 -85.78 11.72
CA PRO A 250 -24.45 -86.26 10.37
C PRO A 250 -25.82 -85.78 9.88
N ASP A 251 -25.82 -85.27 8.64
CA ASP A 251 -26.98 -84.77 7.94
C ASP A 251 -28.14 -85.78 8.00
N ASN A 252 -29.25 -85.35 8.58
CA ASN A 252 -30.50 -86.10 8.57
C ASN A 252 -31.18 -85.91 7.20
N PRO A 253 -31.24 -86.94 6.34
CA PRO A 253 -31.66 -86.79 4.93
C PRO A 253 -33.16 -86.49 4.73
N TYR A 254 -33.93 -86.34 5.81
CA TYR A 254 -35.38 -86.12 5.78
C TYR A 254 -35.83 -84.68 6.04
N ASN A 255 -34.92 -83.74 6.28
CA ASN A 255 -35.29 -82.35 6.53
C ASN A 255 -35.32 -81.54 5.23
N GLN A 256 -36.22 -81.91 4.31
CA GLN A 256 -36.46 -81.08 3.12
C GLN A 256 -37.22 -79.81 3.54
N PRO A 257 -36.73 -78.61 3.16
CA PRO A 257 -37.49 -77.39 3.39
C PRO A 257 -38.87 -77.53 2.75
N THR A 258 -39.89 -77.18 3.52
CA THR A 258 -41.26 -77.13 3.05
C THR A 258 -41.35 -76.18 1.86
N GLU A 259 -42.27 -76.43 0.92
CA GLU A 259 -42.42 -75.61 -0.27
C GLU A 259 -42.60 -74.11 0.05
N GLN A 260 -43.28 -73.81 1.16
CA GLN A 260 -43.46 -72.46 1.65
C GLN A 260 -42.16 -71.78 2.13
N GLU A 261 -41.22 -72.54 2.70
CA GLU A 261 -39.88 -72.03 3.05
C GLU A 261 -39.05 -71.74 1.79
N ARG A 262 -39.19 -72.57 0.74
CA ARG A 262 -38.52 -72.31 -0.56
C ARG A 262 -39.04 -71.03 -1.21
N ILE A 263 -40.35 -70.78 -1.15
CA ILE A 263 -40.96 -69.54 -1.67
C ILE A 263 -40.48 -68.32 -0.88
N ARG A 264 -40.43 -68.39 0.46
CA ARG A 264 -39.92 -67.29 1.30
C ARG A 264 -38.43 -67.03 1.05
N ALA A 265 -37.63 -68.08 0.92
CA ALA A 265 -36.21 -67.96 0.59
C ALA A 265 -36.00 -67.33 -0.79
N ALA A 266 -36.80 -67.72 -1.79
CA ALA A 266 -36.75 -67.12 -3.13
C ALA A 266 -37.13 -65.63 -3.11
N HIS A 267 -38.15 -65.24 -2.33
CA HIS A 267 -38.53 -63.83 -2.17
C HIS A 267 -37.42 -63.01 -1.49
N ALA A 268 -36.84 -63.54 -0.40
CA ALA A 268 -35.73 -62.90 0.30
C ALA A 268 -34.49 -62.75 -0.61
N ALA A 269 -34.20 -63.75 -1.45
CA ALA A 269 -33.13 -63.68 -2.43
C ALA A 269 -33.39 -62.61 -3.51
N LEU A 270 -34.64 -62.52 -4.01
CA LEU A 270 -35.04 -61.50 -4.97
C LEU A 270 -34.93 -60.09 -4.40
N GLU A 271 -35.42 -59.87 -3.18
CA GLU A 271 -35.27 -58.59 -2.47
C GLU A 271 -33.80 -58.25 -2.21
N GLY A 272 -32.98 -59.24 -1.86
CA GLY A 272 -31.54 -59.08 -1.68
C GLY A 272 -30.86 -58.62 -2.96
N MET A 273 -31.21 -59.23 -4.10
CA MET A 273 -30.72 -58.83 -5.41
C MET A 273 -31.17 -57.42 -5.81
N GLN A 274 -32.43 -57.06 -5.55
CA GLN A 274 -32.93 -55.70 -5.82
C GLN A 274 -32.22 -54.65 -4.96
N ARG A 275 -31.98 -54.94 -3.67
CA ARG A 275 -31.20 -54.07 -2.78
C ARG A 275 -29.75 -53.94 -3.25
N ALA A 276 -29.13 -55.03 -3.71
CA ALA A 276 -27.78 -55.02 -4.27
C ALA A 276 -27.70 -54.15 -5.54
N GLN A 277 -28.67 -54.29 -6.46
CA GLN A 277 -28.74 -53.47 -7.68
C GLN A 277 -28.95 -51.98 -7.35
N ALA A 278 -29.81 -51.65 -6.38
CA ALA A 278 -30.00 -50.27 -5.94
C ALA A 278 -28.74 -49.68 -5.32
N ALA A 279 -28.03 -50.45 -4.48
CA ALA A 279 -26.76 -50.05 -3.90
C ALA A 279 -25.67 -49.84 -4.97
N GLU A 280 -25.61 -50.71 -5.97
CA GLU A 280 -24.68 -50.57 -7.10
C GLU A 280 -24.97 -49.30 -7.92
N MET A 281 -26.24 -49.02 -8.22
CA MET A 281 -26.63 -47.80 -8.93
C MET A 281 -26.28 -46.53 -8.15
N LYS A 282 -26.49 -46.53 -6.83
CA LYS A 282 -26.09 -45.43 -5.95
C LYS A 282 -24.57 -45.24 -5.95
N SER A 283 -23.80 -46.32 -5.84
CA SER A 283 -22.33 -46.29 -5.91
C SER A 283 -21.83 -45.74 -7.25
N LYS A 284 -22.44 -46.15 -8.37
CA LYS A 284 -22.14 -45.61 -9.71
C LYS A 284 -22.44 -44.12 -9.83
N GLN A 285 -23.52 -43.63 -9.23
CA GLN A 285 -23.84 -42.19 -9.21
C GLN A 285 -22.83 -41.40 -8.37
N GLU A 286 -22.48 -41.90 -7.19
CA GLU A 286 -21.47 -41.28 -6.33
C GLU A 286 -20.10 -41.19 -7.00
N LEU A 287 -19.67 -42.26 -7.69
CA LEU A 287 -18.42 -42.28 -8.44
C LEU A 287 -18.41 -41.23 -9.57
N LYS A 288 -19.54 -41.05 -10.27
CA LYS A 288 -19.68 -40.00 -11.29
C LYS A 288 -19.58 -38.60 -10.70
N LEU A 289 -20.16 -38.36 -9.52
CA LEU A 289 -20.06 -37.07 -8.82
C LEU A 289 -18.61 -36.80 -8.39
N LYS A 290 -17.95 -37.77 -7.75
CA LYS A 290 -16.54 -37.65 -7.33
C LYS A 290 -15.60 -37.45 -8.53
N SER A 291 -15.88 -38.10 -9.66
CA SER A 291 -15.11 -37.90 -10.90
C SER A 291 -15.24 -36.47 -11.44
N ARG A 292 -16.44 -35.88 -11.41
CA ARG A 292 -16.66 -34.48 -11.78
C ARG A 292 -15.96 -33.53 -10.82
N GLU A 293 -16.06 -33.77 -9.53
CA GLU A 293 -15.37 -32.98 -8.50
C GLU A 293 -13.85 -32.99 -8.71
N LEU A 294 -13.25 -34.17 -8.92
CA LEU A 294 -11.82 -34.30 -9.24
C LEU A 294 -11.43 -33.53 -10.50
N ALA A 295 -12.26 -33.52 -11.54
CA ALA A 295 -12.00 -32.72 -12.74
C ALA A 295 -12.00 -31.22 -12.44
N THR A 296 -12.92 -30.75 -11.59
CA THR A 296 -12.94 -29.33 -11.17
C THR A 296 -11.74 -28.95 -10.32
N LEU A 297 -11.28 -29.84 -9.41
CA LEU A 297 -10.10 -29.61 -8.59
C LEU A 297 -8.83 -29.56 -9.45
N ARG A 298 -8.67 -30.47 -10.41
CA ARG A 298 -7.54 -30.45 -11.36
C ARG A 298 -7.51 -29.18 -12.22
N LYS A 299 -8.68 -28.61 -12.56
CA LYS A 299 -8.75 -27.32 -13.24
C LYS A 299 -8.24 -26.19 -12.35
N LYS A 300 -8.74 -26.12 -11.10
CA LYS A 300 -8.28 -25.12 -10.11
C LYS A 300 -6.79 -25.22 -9.83
N GLU A 301 -6.25 -26.45 -9.74
CA GLU A 301 -4.82 -26.69 -9.56
C GLU A 301 -4.00 -26.08 -10.72
N LYS A 302 -4.41 -26.31 -11.97
CA LYS A 302 -3.77 -25.68 -13.14
C LYS A 302 -3.83 -24.16 -13.10
N ASP A 303 -4.97 -23.59 -12.70
CA ASP A 303 -5.14 -22.14 -12.58
C ASP A 303 -4.21 -21.56 -11.51
N VAL A 304 -4.06 -22.24 -10.36
CA VAL A 304 -3.14 -21.84 -9.28
C VAL A 304 -1.68 -21.91 -9.75
N ILE A 305 -1.28 -22.97 -10.45
CA ILE A 305 0.06 -23.10 -11.02
C ILE A 305 0.32 -21.97 -12.03
N GLY A 306 -0.65 -21.66 -12.89
CA GLY A 306 -0.57 -20.56 -13.85
C GLY A 306 -0.39 -19.20 -13.17
N MET A 307 -1.17 -18.93 -12.11
CA MET A 307 -1.03 -17.73 -11.30
C MET A 307 0.33 -17.64 -10.62
N SER A 308 0.84 -18.75 -10.08
CA SER A 308 2.18 -18.80 -9.47
C SER A 308 3.28 -18.42 -10.47
N TYR A 309 3.20 -18.88 -11.72
CA TYR A 309 4.14 -18.51 -12.77
C TYR A 309 4.08 -17.01 -13.10
N LEU A 310 2.88 -16.43 -13.16
CA LEU A 310 2.71 -15.00 -13.39
C LEU A 310 3.30 -14.16 -12.25
N TYR A 311 3.10 -14.57 -10.99
CA TYR A 311 3.71 -13.91 -9.85
C TYR A 311 5.23 -13.98 -9.87
N GLN A 312 5.80 -15.15 -10.16
CA GLN A 312 7.25 -15.32 -10.26
C GLN A 312 7.85 -14.45 -11.38
N LYS A 313 7.18 -14.38 -12.54
CA LYS A 313 7.61 -13.49 -13.63
C LYS A 313 7.56 -12.02 -13.19
N ARG A 314 6.49 -11.61 -12.52
CA ARG A 314 6.34 -10.23 -12.04
C ARG A 314 7.37 -9.87 -10.98
N GLU A 315 7.71 -10.81 -10.11
CA GLU A 315 8.78 -10.67 -9.12
C GLU A 315 10.13 -10.44 -9.81
N GLN A 316 10.47 -11.23 -10.83
CA GLN A 316 11.69 -11.06 -11.61
C GLN A 316 11.75 -9.68 -12.30
N GLU A 317 10.65 -9.21 -12.87
CA GLU A 317 10.56 -7.86 -13.46
C GLU A 317 10.81 -6.76 -12.43
N LEU A 318 10.26 -6.90 -11.22
CA LEU A 318 10.44 -5.93 -10.14
C LEU A 318 11.88 -5.93 -9.61
N VAL A 319 12.50 -7.10 -9.46
CA VAL A 319 13.92 -7.22 -9.07
C VAL A 319 14.82 -6.58 -10.12
N ALA A 320 14.56 -6.81 -11.41
CA ALA A 320 15.32 -6.18 -12.49
C ALA A 320 15.14 -4.65 -12.51
N ALA A 321 13.92 -4.15 -12.29
CA ALA A 321 13.64 -2.72 -12.20
C ALA A 321 14.34 -2.05 -11.01
N LEU A 322 14.39 -2.74 -9.86
CA LEU A 322 15.09 -2.26 -8.66
C LEU A 322 16.60 -2.19 -8.89
N ALA A 323 17.21 -3.23 -9.47
CA ALA A 323 18.63 -3.20 -9.83
C ALA A 323 18.97 -2.09 -10.85
N ALA A 324 18.08 -1.80 -11.79
CA ALA A 324 18.24 -0.69 -12.73
C ALA A 324 18.12 0.68 -12.05
N ALA A 325 17.25 0.81 -11.04
CA ALA A 325 17.14 2.02 -10.24
C ALA A 325 18.39 2.26 -9.37
N GLU A 326 18.91 1.22 -8.72
CA GLU A 326 20.15 1.28 -7.94
C GLU A 326 21.35 1.71 -8.77
N ARG A 327 21.50 1.17 -9.99
CA ARG A 327 22.57 1.59 -10.92
C ARG A 327 22.47 3.06 -11.31
N ARG A 328 21.26 3.55 -11.58
CA ARG A 328 21.04 4.98 -11.90
C ARG A 328 21.39 5.87 -10.72
N SER A 329 20.89 5.54 -9.53
CA SER A 329 21.19 6.29 -8.31
C SER A 329 22.68 6.28 -7.96
N SER A 330 23.37 5.14 -8.15
CA SER A 330 24.82 5.07 -7.98
C SER A 330 25.57 5.98 -8.96
N GLY A 331 25.16 6.02 -10.23
CA GLY A 331 25.73 6.90 -11.23
C GLY A 331 25.55 8.38 -10.90
N GLU A 332 24.35 8.78 -10.48
CA GLU A 332 24.04 10.15 -10.05
C GLU A 332 24.89 10.56 -8.83
N LEU A 333 25.07 9.66 -7.85
CA LEU A 333 25.91 9.92 -6.67
C LEU A 333 27.39 10.07 -7.04
N GLU A 334 27.90 9.29 -8.00
CA GLU A 334 29.26 9.42 -8.50
C GLU A 334 29.47 10.77 -9.22
N GLU A 335 28.51 11.20 -10.02
CA GLU A 335 28.52 12.51 -10.68
C GLU A 335 28.49 13.66 -9.65
N MET A 336 27.63 13.57 -8.63
CA MET A 336 27.60 14.53 -7.52
C MET A 336 28.93 14.57 -6.76
N ARG A 337 29.58 13.43 -6.52
CA ARG A 337 30.91 13.41 -5.88
C ARG A 337 31.97 14.08 -6.76
N ALA A 338 31.94 13.85 -8.06
CA ALA A 338 32.87 14.47 -9.00
C ALA A 338 32.70 16.00 -9.07
N THR A 339 31.46 16.50 -9.07
CA THR A 339 31.16 17.93 -9.04
C THR A 339 31.59 18.59 -7.73
N VAL A 340 31.29 17.98 -6.58
CA VAL A 340 31.73 18.47 -5.26
C VAL A 340 33.26 18.55 -5.20
N HIS A 341 33.96 17.51 -5.65
CA HIS A 341 35.43 17.51 -5.68
C HIS A 341 36.00 18.61 -6.59
N THR A 342 35.35 18.90 -7.72
CA THR A 342 35.75 20.00 -8.61
C THR A 342 35.53 21.36 -7.96
N LEU A 343 34.38 21.57 -7.31
CA LEU A 343 34.07 22.80 -6.57
C LEU A 343 35.04 23.01 -5.40
N GLN A 344 35.43 21.94 -4.70
CA GLN A 344 36.42 22.00 -3.65
C GLN A 344 37.77 22.49 -4.17
N LYS A 345 38.26 21.96 -5.29
CA LYS A 345 39.50 22.44 -5.93
C LYS A 345 39.42 23.91 -6.33
N GLN A 346 38.28 24.35 -6.85
CA GLN A 346 38.06 25.76 -7.20
C GLN A 346 38.07 26.66 -5.95
N ALA A 347 37.45 26.22 -4.86
CA ALA A 347 37.46 26.94 -3.59
C ALA A 347 38.88 27.06 -3.02
N GLU A 348 39.67 25.97 -3.04
CA GLU A 348 41.07 25.98 -2.61
C GLU A 348 41.93 26.93 -3.46
N ALA A 349 41.74 26.93 -4.78
CA ALA A 349 42.43 27.87 -5.68
C ALA A 349 42.07 29.34 -5.39
N ALA A 350 40.79 29.64 -5.17
CA ALA A 350 40.32 30.97 -4.82
C ALA A 350 40.85 31.44 -3.44
N GLN A 351 40.91 30.52 -2.47
CA GLN A 351 41.54 30.80 -1.16
C GLN A 351 43.03 31.12 -1.31
N GLN A 352 43.75 30.37 -2.14
CA GLN A 352 45.17 30.63 -2.39
C GLN A 352 45.38 31.99 -3.06
N GLN A 353 44.56 32.34 -4.06
CA GLN A 353 44.59 33.66 -4.70
C GLN A 353 44.32 34.79 -3.69
N THR A 354 43.32 34.60 -2.82
CA THR A 354 42.99 35.58 -1.77
C THR A 354 44.15 35.76 -0.81
N ARG A 355 44.82 34.68 -0.38
CA ARG A 355 46.01 34.75 0.48
C ARG A 355 47.14 35.53 -0.19
N SER A 356 47.45 35.23 -1.45
CA SER A 356 48.48 35.96 -2.20
C SER A 356 48.14 37.45 -2.36
N ALA A 357 46.87 37.79 -2.61
CA ALA A 357 46.42 39.18 -2.68
C ALA A 357 46.57 39.91 -1.33
N VAL A 358 46.20 39.26 -0.22
CA VAL A 358 46.38 39.81 1.13
C VAL A 358 47.86 40.05 1.44
N GLU A 359 48.74 39.12 1.08
CA GLU A 359 50.20 39.30 1.23
C GLU A 359 50.73 40.47 0.40
N GLN A 360 50.22 40.67 -0.82
CA GLN A 360 50.61 41.79 -1.68
C GLN A 360 50.16 43.13 -1.09
N VAL A 361 48.93 43.22 -0.58
CA VAL A 361 48.43 44.42 0.12
C VAL A 361 49.31 44.73 1.34
N ARG A 362 49.64 43.72 2.14
CA ARG A 362 50.52 43.86 3.31
C ARG A 362 51.89 44.42 2.93
N ARG A 363 52.49 43.96 1.83
CA ARG A 363 53.76 44.50 1.32
C ARG A 363 53.63 45.97 0.89
N SER A 364 52.55 46.31 0.17
CA SER A 364 52.33 47.70 -0.23
C SER A 364 52.09 48.63 0.97
N GLU A 365 51.45 48.15 2.03
CA GLU A 365 51.28 48.90 3.28
C GLU A 365 52.62 49.13 4.00
N GLU A 366 53.51 48.12 4.03
CA GLU A 366 54.87 48.26 4.56
C GLU A 366 55.70 49.29 3.78
N GLU A 367 55.62 49.27 2.44
CA GLU A 367 56.27 50.25 1.55
C GLU A 367 55.70 51.67 1.76
N LEU A 368 54.37 51.80 1.87
CA LEU A 368 53.72 53.08 2.17
C LEU A 368 54.17 53.62 3.55
N ALA A 369 54.25 52.76 4.57
CA ALA A 369 54.71 53.15 5.89
C ALA A 369 56.21 53.53 5.90
N ALA A 370 57.03 52.93 5.04
CA ALA A 370 58.44 53.30 4.87
C ALA A 370 58.58 54.69 4.21
N THR A 371 57.85 54.94 3.11
CA THR A 371 57.87 56.24 2.42
C THR A 371 57.31 57.36 3.30
N GLN A 372 56.27 57.11 4.10
CA GLN A 372 55.77 58.08 5.08
C GLN A 372 56.81 58.46 6.13
N ARG A 373 57.57 57.47 6.65
CA ARG A 373 58.67 57.72 7.59
C ARG A 373 59.78 58.57 6.96
N GLU A 374 60.11 58.31 5.69
CA GLU A 374 61.09 59.11 4.96
C GLU A 374 60.64 60.56 4.75
N ILE A 375 59.38 60.77 4.35
CA ILE A 375 58.78 62.11 4.23
C ILE A 375 58.85 62.85 5.58
N GLN A 376 58.50 62.17 6.67
CA GLN A 376 58.55 62.75 8.01
C GLN A 376 59.98 63.14 8.41
N ASN A 377 60.98 62.30 8.10
CA ASN A 377 62.39 62.62 8.31
C ASN A 377 62.82 63.85 7.49
N LEU A 378 62.45 63.92 6.21
CA LEU A 378 62.75 65.08 5.36
C LEU A 378 62.10 66.36 5.87
N GLN A 379 60.84 66.29 6.32
CA GLN A 379 60.14 67.41 6.96
C GLN A 379 60.86 67.88 8.24
N SER A 380 61.35 66.95 9.06
CA SER A 380 62.11 67.28 10.27
C SER A 380 63.45 67.97 9.95
N HIS A 381 64.14 67.55 8.88
CA HIS A 381 65.37 68.20 8.41
C HIS A 381 65.12 69.62 7.89
N LEU A 382 64.04 69.83 7.12
CA LEU A 382 63.66 71.16 6.64
C LEU A 382 63.31 72.12 7.79
N ALA A 383 62.63 71.63 8.83
CA ALA A 383 62.33 72.43 10.01
C ALA A 383 63.60 72.85 10.77
N PHE A 384 64.63 72.01 10.79
CA PHE A 384 65.91 72.31 11.45
C PHE A 384 66.81 73.26 10.64
N ALA A 385 66.67 73.29 9.31
CA ALA A 385 67.40 74.19 8.41
C ALA A 385 66.84 75.63 8.41
N GLY A 386 66.37 76.11 9.56
CA GLY A 386 65.71 77.40 9.76
C GLY A 386 66.43 78.58 9.10
N PRO A 387 65.69 79.67 8.80
CA PRO A 387 66.11 80.71 7.88
C PRO A 387 67.50 81.23 8.26
N ARG A 388 68.48 80.99 7.37
CA ARG A 388 69.78 81.66 7.45
C ARG A 388 69.49 83.16 7.47
N LYS A 389 69.74 83.80 8.61
CA LYS A 389 69.76 85.26 8.70
C LYS A 389 70.82 85.74 7.70
N ASN A 390 70.37 86.27 6.56
CA ASN A 390 71.25 86.98 5.66
C ASN A 390 71.73 88.24 6.39
N PRO A 391 73.05 88.48 6.48
CA PRO A 391 73.60 89.73 7.01
C PRO A 391 73.29 90.92 6.10
#